data_AF-X1DCW4-F1
#
_entry.id   AF-X1DCW4-F1
#
_cell.length_a   1.000
_cell.length_b   1.000
_cell.length_c   1.000
_cell.angle_alpha   90.00
_cell.angle_beta   90.00
_cell.angle_gamma   90.00
#
_symmetry.space_group_name_H-M   'P 1'
#
loop_
_entity.id
_entity.type
_entity.pdbx_description
1 polymer ?
#
loop_
_entity_poly.entity_id
_entity_poly.type
_entity_poly.pdbx_seq_one_letter_code
_entity_poly.pdbx_strand_id
1 'polypeptide(L)'
;MAKGKNDVILRDRLQFDVSSTGNTALVYGRIDLSDYVSIVKNEGLAIKEIRFQFRNPNSVEAFPTWLNGENLEDVPSGQTATAYVRAFATTTAYENVEDVG
;
A
#
# COMPACT_ATOMS: atom_id res chain seq x y z
N MET A 1 19.90 2.89 3.71
CA MET A 1 19.60 4.27 3.25
C MET A 1 19.37 5.11 4.49
N ALA A 2 20.29 6.02 4.82
CA ALA A 2 20.28 6.76 6.08
C ALA A 2 19.33 7.96 6.00
N LYS A 3 18.50 8.14 7.03
CA LYS A 3 17.59 9.30 7.18
C LYS A 3 18.41 10.60 7.22
N GLY A 4 18.18 11.52 6.29
CA GLY A 4 18.77 12.86 6.35
C GLY A 4 18.26 13.63 7.57
N LYS A 5 19.07 14.53 8.13
CA LYS A 5 18.72 15.33 9.33
C LYS A 5 17.42 16.14 9.15
N ASN A 6 17.05 16.47 7.92
CA ASN A 6 15.88 17.26 7.57
C ASN A 6 14.75 16.42 6.92
N ASP A 7 14.90 15.10 6.85
CA ASP A 7 13.88 14.24 6.24
C ASP A 7 12.73 14.03 7.24
N VAL A 8 11.54 14.54 6.88
CA VAL A 8 10.29 14.24 7.59
C VAL A 8 9.77 12.89 7.09
N ILE A 9 9.57 11.94 8.02
CA ILE A 9 9.02 10.62 7.71
C ILE A 9 7.58 10.59 8.17
N LEU A 10 6.66 10.67 7.22
CA LEU A 10 5.23 10.43 7.45
C LEU A 10 4.97 8.93 7.36
N ARG A 11 4.26 8.39 8.35
CA ARG A 11 3.88 6.98 8.38
C ARG A 11 2.40 6.90 8.68
N ASP A 12 1.67 6.29 7.77
CA ASP A 12 0.28 5.93 7.98
C ASP A 12 0.13 4.41 7.95
N ARG A 13 -0.87 3.88 8.67
CA ARG A 13 -1.24 2.47 8.66
C ARG A 13 -2.67 2.37 8.18
N LEU A 14 -2.82 1.86 6.95
CA LEU A 14 -4.10 1.42 6.44
C LEU A 14 -4.26 -0.08 6.71
N GLN A 15 -5.33 -0.45 7.40
CA GLN A 15 -5.76 -1.84 7.58
C GLN A 15 -7.13 -2.00 6.92
N PHE A 16 -7.29 -3.09 6.17
CA PHE A 16 -8.52 -3.44 5.49
C PHE A 16 -8.74 -4.93 5.60
N ASP A 17 -10.01 -5.33 5.62
CA ASP A 17 -10.40 -6.73 5.59
C ASP A 17 -10.57 -7.19 4.14
N VAL A 18 -10.28 -8.47 3.92
CA VAL A 18 -10.47 -9.14 2.64
C VAL A 18 -11.69 -10.04 2.77
N SER A 19 -12.55 -10.04 1.76
CA SER A 19 -13.75 -10.90 1.74
C SER A 19 -13.38 -12.39 1.70
N SER A 20 -14.36 -13.25 1.94
CA SER A 20 -14.19 -14.72 1.87
C SER A 20 -13.74 -15.22 0.49
N THR A 21 -13.90 -14.42 -0.57
CA THR A 21 -13.41 -14.73 -1.92
C THR A 21 -12.04 -14.13 -2.22
N GLY A 22 -11.34 -13.57 -1.23
CA GLY A 22 -10.00 -12.97 -1.42
C GLY A 22 -10.00 -11.57 -2.04
N ASN A 23 -11.18 -10.96 -2.23
CA ASN A 23 -11.31 -9.64 -2.86
C ASN A 23 -11.55 -8.55 -1.81
N THR A 24 -11.04 -7.34 -2.08
CA THR A 24 -11.40 -6.13 -1.34
C THR A 24 -11.70 -5.01 -2.35
N ALA A 25 -12.66 -4.15 -2.04
CA ALA A 25 -12.92 -2.96 -2.84
C ALA A 25 -11.72 -2.01 -2.76
N LEU A 26 -11.62 -1.06 -3.69
CA LEU A 26 -10.54 -0.08 -3.65
C LEU A 26 -10.59 0.72 -2.33
N VAL A 27 -9.52 0.62 -1.55
CA VAL A 27 -9.39 1.33 -0.27
C VAL A 27 -8.46 2.53 -0.46
N TYR A 28 -8.92 3.71 -0.04
CA TYR A 28 -8.13 4.94 -0.12
C TYR A 28 -7.50 5.29 1.22
N GLY A 29 -6.18 5.38 1.23
CA GLY A 29 -5.46 6.21 2.19
C GLY A 29 -5.35 7.63 1.65
N ARG A 30 -5.68 8.65 2.45
CA ARG A 30 -5.42 10.05 2.11
C ARG A 30 -4.40 10.58 3.09
N ILE A 31 -3.29 11.09 2.56
CA ILE A 31 -2.31 11.85 3.33
C ILE A 31 -2.46 13.29 2.90
N ASP A 32 -2.89 14.15 3.83
CA ASP A 32 -2.91 15.58 3.59
C ASP A 32 -1.50 16.14 3.71
N LEU A 33 -1.08 16.88 2.69
CA LEU A 33 0.24 17.51 2.60
C LEU A 33 0.14 19.04 2.52
N SER A 34 -1.05 19.62 2.73
CA SER A 34 -1.29 21.08 2.63
C SER A 34 -0.36 21.91 3.53
N ASP A 35 0.01 21.37 4.69
CA ASP A 35 0.85 22.07 5.66
C ASP A 35 2.33 22.13 5.22
N TYR A 36 2.71 21.32 4.23
CA TYR A 36 4.07 21.23 3.71
C TYR A 36 4.26 21.99 2.38
N VAL A 37 3.24 22.71 1.92
CA VAL A 37 3.32 23.63 0.77
C VAL A 37 3.20 25.06 1.27
N SER A 38 4.15 25.92 0.88
CA SER A 38 4.09 27.34 1.20
C SER A 38 3.69 28.13 -0.04
N ILE A 39 2.43 28.55 -0.10
CA ILE A 39 1.91 29.37 -1.21
C ILE A 39 2.65 30.72 -1.28
N VAL A 40 2.93 31.33 -0.13
CA VAL A 40 3.59 32.65 -0.04
C VAL A 40 5.02 32.60 -0.57
N LYS A 41 5.74 31.49 -0.33
CA LYS A 41 7.12 31.31 -0.80
C LYS A 41 7.21 30.62 -2.15
N ASN A 42 6.08 30.15 -2.71
CA ASN A 42 6.02 29.31 -3.90
C ASN A 42 6.93 28.06 -3.81
N GLU A 43 7.04 27.51 -2.60
CA GLU A 43 7.86 26.33 -2.31
C GLU A 43 6.94 25.12 -2.11
N GLY A 44 7.18 24.06 -2.87
CA GLY A 44 6.47 22.80 -2.78
C GLY A 44 7.29 21.69 -2.14
N LEU A 45 6.61 20.74 -1.49
CA LEU A 45 7.23 19.53 -0.97
C LEU A 45 7.62 18.60 -2.13
N ALA A 46 8.92 18.32 -2.28
CA ALA A 46 9.39 17.28 -3.19
C ALA A 46 9.38 15.91 -2.50
N ILE A 47 8.61 14.96 -3.05
CA ILE A 47 8.58 13.58 -2.53
C ILE A 47 9.79 12.83 -3.08
N LYS A 48 10.74 12.51 -2.20
CA LYS A 48 11.96 11.76 -2.56
C LYS A 48 11.69 10.28 -2.80
N GLU A 49 10.84 9.66 -1.99
CA GLU A 49 10.59 8.21 -2.04
C GLU A 49 9.23 7.89 -1.41
N ILE A 50 8.50 6.96 -2.02
CA ILE A 50 7.32 6.32 -1.44
C ILE A 50 7.65 4.83 -1.25
N ARG A 51 7.46 4.32 -0.04
CA ARG A 51 7.69 2.90 0.29
C ARG A 51 6.39 2.27 0.74
N PHE A 52 5.95 1.24 0.02
CA PHE A 52 4.88 0.37 0.47
C PHE A 52 5.43 -0.76 1.33
N GLN A 53 4.78 -1.04 2.45
CA GLN A 53 5.14 -2.14 3.33
C GLN A 53 3.90 -3.00 3.57
N PHE A 54 3.68 -3.96 2.68
CA PHE A 54 2.63 -4.95 2.86
C PHE A 54 2.98 -5.87 4.01
N ARG A 55 2.00 -6.13 4.87
CA ARG A 55 2.15 -7.01 6.03
C ARG A 55 0.87 -7.80 6.21
N ASN A 56 1.00 -9.07 6.59
CA ASN A 56 -0.10 -9.85 7.13
C ASN A 56 -0.06 -9.75 8.66
N PRO A 57 -1.02 -9.08 9.32
CA PRO A 57 -1.01 -8.89 10.78
C PRO A 57 -1.16 -10.22 11.55
N ASN A 58 -1.61 -11.28 10.89
CA ASN A 58 -1.81 -12.60 11.47
C ASN A 58 -0.58 -13.52 11.28
N SER A 59 0.44 -13.07 10.56
CA SER A 59 1.68 -13.85 10.35
C SER A 59 2.77 -13.39 11.31
N VAL A 60 3.42 -14.36 11.95
CA VAL A 60 4.62 -14.16 12.79
C VAL A 60 5.92 -14.48 12.06
N GLU A 61 5.83 -14.86 10.77
CA GLU A 61 6.98 -15.28 9.97
C GLU A 61 7.87 -14.10 9.57
N ALA A 62 9.15 -14.40 9.33
CA ALA A 62 10.10 -13.40 8.86
C ALA A 62 9.80 -12.98 7.41
N PHE A 63 10.07 -11.72 7.08
CA PHE A 63 9.90 -11.21 5.71
C PHE A 63 10.85 -11.93 4.73
N PRO A 64 10.42 -12.31 3.51
CA PRO A 64 9.11 -12.07 2.90
C PRO A 64 8.00 -13.00 3.43
N THR A 65 6.90 -12.40 3.90
CA THR A 65 5.73 -13.13 4.40
C THR A 65 4.76 -13.43 3.26
N TRP A 66 4.27 -14.67 3.22
CA TRP A 66 3.14 -15.03 2.38
C TRP A 66 1.91 -14.23 2.84
N LEU A 67 1.37 -13.41 1.94
CA LEU A 67 0.24 -12.53 2.25
C LEU A 67 -1.11 -13.24 2.13
N ASN A 68 -1.15 -14.44 1.54
CA ASN A 68 -2.38 -15.23 1.44
C ASN A 68 -2.57 -16.11 2.68
N GLY A 69 -3.82 -16.40 3.02
CA GLY A 69 -4.20 -17.30 4.12
C GLY A 69 -4.49 -18.73 3.66
N GLU A 70 -4.23 -19.05 2.40
CA GLU A 70 -4.49 -20.38 1.84
C GLU A 70 -3.57 -21.45 2.45
N ASN A 71 -4.16 -22.58 2.80
CA ASN A 71 -3.42 -23.79 3.14
C ASN A 71 -2.90 -24.41 1.85
N LEU A 72 -1.57 -24.47 1.69
CA LEU A 72 -0.92 -24.99 0.50
C LEU A 72 -1.33 -26.44 0.17
N GLU A 73 -1.73 -27.22 1.18
CA GLU A 73 -2.20 -28.60 1.01
C GLU A 73 -3.59 -28.69 0.35
N ASP A 74 -4.39 -27.63 0.45
CA ASP A 74 -5.74 -27.56 -0.10
C ASP A 74 -5.78 -26.97 -1.52
N VAL A 75 -4.64 -26.48 -2.04
CA VAL A 75 -4.52 -25.95 -3.40
C VAL A 75 -4.37 -27.12 -4.38
N PRO A 76 -5.34 -27.38 -5.28
CA PRO A 76 -5.29 -28.51 -6.20
C PRO A 76 -4.03 -28.47 -7.07
N SER A 77 -3.33 -29.60 -7.19
CA SER A 77 -2.12 -29.66 -8.02
C SER A 77 -2.44 -29.28 -9.47
N GLY A 78 -1.74 -28.25 -9.98
CA GLY A 78 -1.96 -27.71 -11.33
C GLY A 78 -2.90 -26.51 -11.42
N GLN A 79 -3.51 -26.06 -10.31
CA GLN A 79 -4.16 -24.75 -10.25
C GLN A 79 -3.28 -23.76 -9.48
N THR A 80 -2.65 -22.85 -10.21
CA THR A 80 -1.97 -21.69 -9.61
C THR A 80 -3.03 -20.66 -9.24
N ALA A 81 -3.62 -20.77 -8.04
CA ALA A 81 -4.40 -19.67 -7.49
C ALA A 81 -3.45 -18.48 -7.30
N THR A 82 -3.45 -17.55 -8.26
CA THR A 82 -2.50 -16.44 -8.29
C THR A 82 -3.20 -15.19 -7.81
N ALA A 83 -2.88 -14.77 -6.59
CA ALA A 83 -3.34 -13.50 -6.05
C ALA A 83 -2.43 -12.36 -6.54
N TYR A 84 -3.03 -11.23 -6.92
CA TYR A 84 -2.29 -10.02 -7.29
C TYR A 84 -2.67 -8.88 -6.35
N VAL A 85 -1.65 -8.19 -5.82
CA VAL A 85 -1.85 -6.94 -5.08
C VAL A 85 -1.50 -5.78 -6.01
N ARG A 86 -2.44 -4.87 -6.22
CA ARG A 86 -2.22 -3.61 -6.93
C ARG A 86 -2.21 -2.46 -5.92
N ALA A 87 -1.12 -1.72 -5.89
CA ALA A 87 -1.00 -0.52 -5.06
C ALA A 87 -0.41 0.61 -5.89
N PHE A 88 -0.97 1.80 -5.71
CA PHE A 88 -0.60 3.00 -6.44
C PHE A 88 -0.66 4.21 -5.51
N ALA A 89 0.21 5.19 -5.76
CA ALA A 89 0.20 6.49 -5.10
C ALA A 89 0.01 7.56 -6.17
N THR A 90 -1.05 8.34 -6.03
CA THR A 90 -1.49 9.35 -7.01
C THR A 90 -2.00 10.58 -6.27
N THR A 91 -1.95 11.73 -6.93
CA THR A 91 -2.54 12.98 -6.44
C THR A 91 -4.04 13.08 -6.71
N THR A 92 -4.60 12.17 -7.52
CA THR A 92 -6.02 12.14 -7.91
C THR A 92 -6.69 10.88 -7.39
N ALA A 93 -7.86 11.01 -6.76
CA ALA A 93 -8.69 9.86 -6.39
C ALA A 93 -9.41 9.32 -7.63
N TYR A 94 -9.19 8.05 -7.96
CA TYR A 94 -9.91 7.32 -9.01
C TYR A 94 -11.02 6.49 -8.38
N GLU A 95 -12.21 6.43 -8.98
CA GLU A 95 -13.34 5.67 -8.44
C GLU A 95 -13.11 4.15 -8.58
N ASN A 96 -12.52 3.70 -9.68
CA ASN A 96 -12.21 2.29 -9.91
C ASN A 96 -10.71 2.03 -10.10
N VAL A 97 -10.29 0.81 -9.78
CA VAL A 97 -8.89 0.38 -9.97
C VAL A 97 -8.50 0.27 -11.45
N GLU A 98 -9.48 0.06 -12.34
CA GLU A 98 -9.28 -0.03 -13.79
C GLU A 98 -9.01 1.32 -14.45
N ASP A 99 -9.39 2.42 -13.79
CA ASP A 99 -9.10 3.78 -14.25
C ASP A 99 -7.66 4.20 -13.96
N VAL A 100 -6.97 3.40 -13.14
CA VAL A 100 -5.54 3.56 -12.83
C VAL A 100 -4.76 2.73 -13.83
N GLY A 101 -4.37 3.38 -14.94
CA GLY A 101 -3.77 2.77 -16.13
C GLY A 101 -2.66 1.76 -15.91
#